data_AF-A0A6I9P2A3-F1
#
_entry.id   AF-A0A6I9P2A3-F1
#
_cell.length_a   1.000
_cell.length_b   1.000
_cell.length_c   1.000
_cell.angle_alpha   90.00
_cell.angle_beta   90.00
_cell.angle_gamma   90.00
#
_symmetry.space_group_name_H-M   'P 1'
#
loop_
_entity.id
_entity.type
_entity.pdbx_description
1 polymer ?
#
loop_
_entity_poly.entity_id
_entity_poly.type
_entity_poly.pdbx_seq_one_letter_code
_entity_poly.pdbx_strand_id
1 'polypeptide(L)'
;MHGFSRKGPSSRCSEATDTEGTTGYGLRSGCREAIDSGVFALGEVVTSAHAQNVLYSVASNFLEVKQLASTLLRQLPPSAVGLQVPERMRSVLQAALDLSTSTKPFDSVSAAHLLHLLLPQPHLTEALLHCAQEQGFPFHPPSPLPNASEAVILELNTLAVVQLLLCCLQSEVPRAEASLLQAAASYPLYGRAHCITAVLQPLNFETLTQTEQWRCVVSELIAVCYRMSDVVSPVVQSSSPEGLIPMDTDSETSAGLQRILQEIQPRDSNDFFTSARELDTHTGDDQTQTTHTPSLNTVSDFVHSPINLSACGEGYRVTAQMVLVCCWRSMKEVAMLLGQLCQSLPLHCADDTHAGLITEEQVEGVGLYFRRQLLQSRHRGAFELAYVGFVRLTEMLCRSGSPALQQLPARWLSEVLEEVKSSDPSSKLCATRRSAGIPFYIQA
;
A
#
# COMPACT_ATOMS: atom_id res chain seq x y z
N MET A 1 -4.00 31.09 -74.48
CA MET A 1 -3.05 30.63 -73.44
C MET A 1 -3.87 30.10 -72.28
N HIS A 2 -4.07 28.78 -72.26
CA HIS A 2 -4.83 28.04 -71.26
C HIS A 2 -3.88 27.34 -70.30
N GLY A 3 -4.22 27.36 -69.01
CA GLY A 3 -3.96 26.29 -68.02
C GLY A 3 -2.51 26.01 -67.63
N PHE A 4 -2.20 26.14 -66.33
CA PHE A 4 -2.15 24.96 -65.45
C PHE A 4 -1.93 25.41 -64.00
N SER A 5 -2.82 24.91 -63.14
CA SER A 5 -2.80 24.98 -61.69
C SER A 5 -1.98 23.80 -61.15
N ARG A 6 -1.13 24.00 -60.14
CA ARG A 6 -0.63 22.93 -59.27
C ARG A 6 -1.10 23.19 -57.84
N LYS A 7 -2.19 22.52 -57.48
CA LYS A 7 -2.56 22.16 -56.11
C LYS A 7 -1.72 20.95 -55.69
N GLY A 8 -1.09 21.01 -54.52
CA GLY A 8 -0.66 19.84 -53.77
C GLY A 8 -1.57 19.70 -52.53
N PRO A 9 -2.17 18.53 -52.26
CA PRO A 9 -3.05 18.35 -51.12
C PRO A 9 -2.24 17.96 -49.86
N SER A 10 -2.46 18.70 -48.78
CA SER A 10 -2.23 18.23 -47.41
C SER A 10 -3.35 17.25 -47.06
N SER A 11 -3.02 15.98 -46.87
CA SER A 11 -3.96 14.98 -46.38
C SER A 11 -4.30 15.25 -44.92
N ARG A 12 -5.54 15.68 -44.67
CA ARG A 12 -6.28 15.44 -43.43
C ARG A 12 -6.58 13.94 -43.32
N CYS A 13 -6.49 13.39 -42.13
CA CYS A 13 -7.38 12.32 -41.68
C CYS A 13 -7.87 12.66 -40.27
N SER A 14 -9.18 12.83 -40.21
CA SER A 14 -10.07 12.87 -39.06
C SER A 14 -10.40 11.45 -38.59
N GLU A 15 -11.06 11.37 -37.42
CA GLU A 15 -11.79 10.21 -36.87
C GLU A 15 -10.91 9.09 -36.27
N ALA A 16 -11.27 8.38 -35.21
CA ALA A 16 -12.50 8.29 -34.42
C ALA A 16 -12.15 7.82 -32.99
N THR A 17 -13.04 8.13 -32.07
CA THR A 17 -13.30 7.40 -30.83
C THR A 17 -13.48 5.91 -31.10
N ASP A 18 -12.78 5.05 -30.37
CA ASP A 18 -13.24 3.67 -30.17
C ASP A 18 -13.01 3.21 -28.73
N THR A 19 -14.12 2.81 -28.14
CA THR A 19 -14.32 2.11 -26.89
C THR A 19 -13.72 0.71 -26.97
N GLU A 20 -12.71 0.41 -26.15
CA GLU A 20 -12.29 -0.98 -25.96
C GLU A 20 -13.14 -1.64 -24.86
N GLY A 21 -14.13 -2.39 -25.33
CA GLY A 21 -14.88 -3.34 -24.53
C GLY A 21 -14.02 -4.51 -24.07
N THR A 22 -14.11 -4.80 -22.79
CA THR A 22 -13.55 -5.99 -22.15
C THR A 22 -14.22 -7.24 -22.73
N THR A 23 -13.54 -7.94 -23.63
CA THR A 23 -13.91 -9.31 -23.99
C THR A 23 -13.15 -10.26 -23.09
N GLY A 24 -13.92 -10.96 -22.24
CA GLY A 24 -13.40 -11.97 -21.33
C GLY A 24 -12.83 -13.17 -22.07
N TYR A 25 -11.63 -13.57 -21.67
CA TYR A 25 -11.14 -14.92 -21.91
C TYR A 25 -11.38 -15.74 -20.66
N GLY A 26 -12.44 -16.56 -20.71
CA GLY A 26 -12.66 -17.63 -19.77
C GLY A 26 -11.58 -18.70 -19.96
N LEU A 27 -10.75 -18.89 -18.93
CA LEU A 27 -9.89 -20.06 -18.81
C LEU A 27 -10.78 -21.27 -18.50
N ARG A 28 -11.16 -22.00 -19.55
CA ARG A 28 -11.70 -23.36 -19.39
C ARG A 28 -10.56 -24.31 -19.03
N SER A 29 -10.82 -25.09 -18.00
CA SER A 29 -10.10 -26.28 -17.58
C SER A 29 -9.91 -27.27 -18.72
N GLY A 30 -8.70 -27.83 -18.81
CA GLY A 30 -8.43 -29.10 -19.51
C GLY A 30 -7.59 -28.96 -20.76
N CYS A 31 -6.28 -29.16 -20.62
CA CYS A 31 -5.38 -29.75 -21.63
C CYS A 31 -4.10 -30.22 -20.92
N ARG A 32 -4.18 -31.37 -20.25
CA ARG A 32 -3.02 -32.25 -20.06
C ARG A 32 -3.07 -33.26 -21.19
N GLU A 33 -2.45 -32.96 -22.32
CA GLU A 33 -2.12 -33.95 -23.34
C GLU A 33 -0.79 -33.61 -24.01
N ALA A 34 0.09 -34.60 -23.95
CA ALA A 34 1.41 -34.80 -24.53
C ALA A 34 2.05 -33.65 -25.33
N ILE A 35 3.10 -33.03 -24.77
CA ILE A 35 4.16 -32.37 -25.53
C ILE A 35 5.41 -33.25 -25.36
N ASP A 36 5.69 -34.11 -26.33
CA ASP A 36 6.98 -34.79 -26.44
C ASP A 36 7.52 -34.62 -27.86
N SER A 37 8.39 -33.60 -28.01
CA SER A 37 9.59 -33.58 -28.86
C SER A 37 10.11 -32.13 -28.96
N GLY A 38 11.12 -31.78 -28.17
CA GLY A 38 11.96 -30.58 -28.41
C GLY A 38 11.70 -29.33 -27.56
N VAL A 39 11.12 -29.43 -26.36
CA VAL A 39 11.11 -28.29 -25.42
C VAL A 39 12.50 -28.17 -24.81
N PHE A 40 13.16 -27.02 -25.00
CA PHE A 40 14.41 -26.69 -24.29
C PHE A 40 14.22 -26.94 -22.80
N ALA A 41 14.87 -27.99 -22.26
CA ALA A 41 14.77 -28.36 -20.85
C ALA A 41 15.53 -27.33 -20.02
N LEU A 42 14.89 -26.19 -19.76
CA LEU A 42 15.45 -25.07 -19.00
C LEU A 42 16.05 -25.56 -17.66
N GLY A 43 15.48 -26.61 -17.07
CA GLY A 43 15.95 -27.19 -15.83
C GLY A 43 17.32 -27.89 -15.88
N GLU A 44 17.81 -28.31 -17.04
CA GLU A 44 19.13 -28.96 -17.19
C GLU A 44 20.28 -27.94 -17.32
N VAL A 45 19.96 -26.71 -17.73
CA VAL A 45 20.96 -25.65 -18.02
C VAL A 45 20.97 -24.57 -16.93
N VAL A 46 19.87 -24.40 -16.20
CA VAL A 46 19.75 -23.35 -15.19
C VAL A 46 20.41 -23.78 -13.88
N THR A 47 21.50 -23.09 -13.54
CA THR A 47 22.21 -23.23 -12.27
C THR A 47 21.60 -22.35 -11.18
N SER A 48 21.98 -22.60 -9.93
CA SER A 48 21.62 -21.75 -8.79
C SER A 48 22.12 -20.31 -8.94
N ALA A 49 23.25 -20.10 -9.62
CA ALA A 49 23.79 -18.78 -9.94
C ALA A 49 22.89 -18.01 -10.92
N HIS A 50 22.37 -18.68 -11.95
CA HIS A 50 21.41 -18.05 -12.88
C HIS A 50 20.12 -17.64 -12.14
N ALA A 51 19.58 -18.54 -11.30
CA ALA A 51 18.39 -18.22 -10.49
C ALA A 51 18.65 -17.06 -9.52
N GLN A 52 19.84 -16.99 -8.91
CA GLN A 52 20.22 -15.88 -8.04
C GLN A 52 20.30 -14.54 -8.78
N ASN A 53 20.84 -14.51 -10.01
CA ASN A 53 20.87 -13.29 -10.83
C ASN A 53 19.46 -12.80 -11.19
N VAL A 54 18.54 -13.72 -11.48
CA VAL A 54 17.13 -13.38 -11.71
C VAL A 54 16.48 -12.87 -10.42
N LEU A 55 16.78 -13.47 -9.27
CA LEU A 55 16.29 -12.99 -7.97
C LEU A 55 16.73 -11.56 -7.68
N TYR A 56 17.99 -11.19 -7.97
CA TYR A 56 18.45 -9.80 -7.87
C TYR A 56 17.69 -8.84 -8.80
N SER A 57 17.19 -9.34 -9.93
CA SER A 57 16.40 -8.53 -10.86
C SER A 57 15.02 -8.15 -10.30
N VAL A 58 14.53 -8.85 -9.27
CA VAL A 58 13.31 -8.45 -8.53
C VAL A 58 13.49 -7.11 -7.82
N ALA A 59 14.74 -6.71 -7.51
CA ALA A 59 15.05 -5.39 -6.93
C ALA A 59 15.14 -4.27 -7.99
N SER A 60 14.91 -4.55 -9.28
CA SER A 60 14.92 -3.55 -10.35
C SER A 60 13.93 -2.40 -10.09
N ASN A 61 14.24 -1.18 -10.51
CA ASN A 61 13.29 -0.06 -10.42
C ASN A 61 12.15 -0.15 -11.46
N PHE A 62 12.30 -0.97 -12.50
CA PHE A 62 11.33 -1.13 -13.59
C PHE A 62 10.35 -2.26 -13.27
N LEU A 63 9.05 -1.94 -13.25
CA LEU A 63 7.99 -2.88 -12.85
C LEU A 63 7.96 -4.12 -13.75
N GLU A 64 8.13 -3.93 -15.06
CA GLU A 64 8.11 -4.98 -16.07
C GLU A 64 9.22 -6.00 -15.82
N VAL A 65 10.40 -5.53 -15.39
CA VAL A 65 11.53 -6.39 -15.04
C VAL A 65 11.22 -7.20 -13.78
N LYS A 66 10.62 -6.58 -12.75
CA LYS A 66 10.21 -7.30 -11.53
C LYS A 66 9.20 -8.40 -11.84
N GLN A 67 8.20 -8.09 -12.66
CA GLN A 67 7.14 -9.03 -13.07
C GLN A 67 7.70 -10.20 -13.87
N LEU A 68 8.57 -9.92 -14.85
CA LEU A 68 9.22 -10.95 -15.66
C LEU A 68 10.13 -11.83 -14.80
N ALA A 69 10.96 -11.24 -13.93
CA ALA A 69 11.85 -11.98 -13.04
C ALA A 69 11.06 -12.92 -12.11
N SER A 70 9.97 -12.43 -11.52
CA SER A 70 9.13 -13.21 -10.60
C SER A 70 8.37 -14.33 -11.31
N THR A 71 7.95 -14.10 -12.56
CA THR A 71 7.34 -15.13 -13.39
C THR A 71 8.35 -16.20 -13.77
N LEU A 72 9.56 -15.80 -14.17
CA LEU A 72 10.64 -16.73 -14.49
C LEU A 72 11.02 -17.59 -13.27
N LEU A 73 11.22 -16.98 -12.10
CA LEU A 73 11.59 -17.70 -10.87
C LEU A 73 10.60 -18.80 -10.50
N ARG A 74 9.30 -18.58 -10.71
CA ARG A 74 8.25 -19.60 -10.46
C ARG A 74 8.28 -20.76 -11.46
N GLN A 75 8.92 -20.59 -12.62
CA GLN A 75 9.09 -21.61 -13.65
C GLN A 75 10.43 -22.36 -13.56
N LEU A 76 11.38 -21.86 -12.78
CA LEU A 76 12.68 -22.49 -12.60
C LEU A 76 12.60 -23.73 -11.69
N PRO A 77 13.52 -24.70 -11.82
CA PRO A 77 13.57 -25.85 -10.92
C PRO A 77 13.72 -25.41 -9.44
N PRO A 78 12.98 -26.01 -8.50
CA PRO A 78 13.09 -25.69 -7.07
C PRO A 78 14.52 -25.83 -6.52
N SER A 79 15.30 -26.76 -7.07
CA SER A 79 16.72 -26.94 -6.73
C SER A 79 17.61 -25.76 -7.15
N ALA A 80 17.31 -25.10 -8.27
CA ALA A 80 18.05 -23.93 -8.73
C ALA A 80 17.69 -22.67 -7.91
N VAL A 81 16.40 -22.44 -7.67
CA VAL A 81 15.93 -21.32 -6.83
C VAL A 81 16.36 -21.52 -5.37
N GLY A 82 16.48 -22.77 -4.91
CA GLY A 82 17.08 -23.13 -3.63
C GLY A 82 16.28 -22.71 -2.40
N LEU A 83 14.98 -22.42 -2.54
CA LEU A 83 14.11 -22.06 -1.42
C LEU A 83 13.91 -23.22 -0.43
N GLN A 84 14.16 -24.46 -0.84
CA GLN A 84 14.14 -25.60 0.08
C GLN A 84 15.24 -25.55 1.15
N VAL A 85 16.24 -24.67 1.00
CA VAL A 85 17.26 -24.42 2.02
C VAL A 85 16.72 -23.43 3.05
N PRO A 86 16.56 -23.79 4.34
CA PRO A 86 15.95 -22.93 5.35
C PRO A 86 16.65 -21.58 5.54
N GLU A 87 17.98 -21.54 5.40
CA GLU A 87 18.75 -20.28 5.47
C GLU A 87 18.42 -19.36 4.30
N ARG A 88 18.30 -19.89 3.08
CA ARG A 88 17.95 -19.09 1.90
C ARG A 88 16.51 -18.58 1.98
N MET A 89 15.56 -19.43 2.41
CA MET A 89 14.17 -19.06 2.70
C MET A 89 14.12 -17.87 3.65
N ARG A 90 14.81 -17.97 4.80
CA ARG A 90 14.88 -16.89 5.80
C ARG A 90 15.50 -15.62 5.26
N SER A 91 16.59 -15.70 4.50
CA SER A 91 17.22 -14.52 3.90
C SER A 91 16.30 -13.82 2.90
N VAL A 92 15.55 -14.56 2.07
CA VAL A 92 14.59 -13.98 1.12
C VAL A 92 13.38 -13.39 1.85
N LEU A 93 12.88 -14.06 2.88
CA LEU A 93 11.81 -13.55 3.74
C LEU A 93 12.23 -12.26 4.43
N GLN A 94 13.41 -12.23 5.07
CA GLN A 94 13.94 -11.05 5.74
C GLN A 94 14.09 -9.88 4.76
N ALA A 95 14.65 -10.12 3.57
CA ALA A 95 14.74 -9.11 2.53
C ALA A 95 13.36 -8.55 2.14
N ALA A 96 12.33 -9.40 2.04
CA ALA A 96 10.97 -8.95 1.77
C ALA A 96 10.40 -8.10 2.91
N LEU A 97 10.63 -8.48 4.17
CA LEU A 97 10.20 -7.70 5.34
C LEU A 97 10.91 -6.34 5.40
N ASP A 98 12.22 -6.29 5.17
CA ASP A 98 13.01 -5.05 5.17
C ASP A 98 12.57 -4.10 4.05
N LEU A 99 12.39 -4.63 2.84
CA LEU A 99 11.90 -3.87 1.67
C LEU A 99 10.48 -3.35 1.88
N SER A 100 9.64 -4.05 2.64
CA SER A 100 8.27 -3.60 2.96
C SER A 100 8.23 -2.39 3.90
N THR A 101 9.34 -2.09 4.58
CA THR A 101 9.53 -0.88 5.41
C THR A 101 10.49 0.13 4.75
N SER A 102 10.86 -0.07 3.49
CA SER A 102 11.74 0.87 2.79
C SER A 102 11.01 2.19 2.52
N THR A 103 11.76 3.29 2.60
CA THR A 103 11.29 4.64 2.25
C THR A 103 11.10 4.84 0.75
N LYS A 104 11.60 3.91 -0.07
CA LYS A 104 11.48 3.92 -1.53
C LYS A 104 10.22 3.17 -1.97
N PRO A 105 9.25 3.82 -2.64
CA PRO A 105 7.98 3.17 -2.98
C PRO A 105 8.11 1.90 -3.81
N PHE A 106 9.09 1.80 -4.72
CA PHE A 106 9.29 0.64 -5.58
C PHE A 106 9.83 -0.59 -4.84
N ASP A 107 10.38 -0.43 -3.64
CA ASP A 107 10.87 -1.54 -2.82
C ASP A 107 9.69 -2.32 -2.22
N SER A 108 8.60 -1.64 -1.84
CA SER A 108 7.37 -2.31 -1.40
C SER A 108 6.81 -3.26 -2.47
N VAL A 109 6.94 -2.88 -3.75
CA VAL A 109 6.56 -3.74 -4.88
C VAL A 109 7.51 -4.93 -4.98
N SER A 110 8.82 -4.75 -4.79
CA SER A 110 9.76 -5.89 -4.71
C SER A 110 9.42 -6.84 -3.57
N ALA A 111 9.11 -6.30 -2.39
CA ALA A 111 8.71 -7.09 -1.23
C ALA A 111 7.50 -7.98 -1.55
N ALA A 112 6.46 -7.42 -2.18
CA ALA A 112 5.28 -8.18 -2.61
C ALA A 112 5.63 -9.33 -3.56
N HIS A 113 6.51 -9.11 -4.54
CA HIS A 113 6.94 -10.16 -5.47
C HIS A 113 7.76 -11.25 -4.78
N LEU A 114 8.62 -10.89 -3.82
CA LEU A 114 9.35 -11.87 -3.01
C LEU A 114 8.40 -12.69 -2.14
N LEU A 115 7.41 -12.06 -1.49
CA LEU A 115 6.40 -12.79 -0.72
C LEU A 115 5.61 -13.76 -1.60
N HIS A 116 5.18 -13.34 -2.80
CA HIS A 116 4.52 -14.23 -3.76
C HIS A 116 5.36 -15.44 -4.18
N LEU A 117 6.69 -15.30 -4.24
CA LEU A 117 7.59 -16.42 -4.51
C LEU A 117 7.64 -17.42 -3.34
N LEU A 118 7.49 -16.91 -2.12
CA LEU A 118 7.54 -17.69 -0.87
C LEU A 118 6.21 -18.40 -0.57
N LEU A 119 5.05 -17.80 -0.91
CA LEU A 119 3.73 -18.34 -0.56
C LEU A 119 3.51 -19.84 -0.91
N PRO A 120 3.98 -20.37 -2.05
CA PRO A 120 3.79 -21.79 -2.37
C PRO A 120 4.73 -22.74 -1.61
N GLN A 121 5.68 -22.22 -0.81
CA GLN A 121 6.73 -23.03 -0.21
C GLN A 121 6.28 -23.68 1.11
N PRO A 122 6.44 -25.01 1.29
CA PRO A 122 5.89 -25.74 2.44
C PRO A 122 6.53 -25.37 3.78
N HIS A 123 7.79 -24.90 3.79
CA HIS A 123 8.53 -24.56 5.01
C HIS A 123 8.49 -23.05 5.35
N LEU A 124 7.63 -22.27 4.69
CA LEU A 124 7.55 -20.82 4.94
C LEU A 124 7.12 -20.51 6.38
N THR A 125 6.18 -21.28 6.93
CA THR A 125 5.67 -21.07 8.29
C THR A 125 6.76 -21.12 9.36
N GLU A 126 7.75 -22.00 9.21
CA GLU A 126 8.89 -22.12 10.13
C GLU A 126 9.80 -20.88 10.05
N ALA A 127 10.04 -20.37 8.83
CA ALA A 127 10.80 -19.15 8.63
C ALA A 127 10.07 -17.92 9.22
N LEU A 128 8.74 -17.84 9.06
CA LEU A 128 7.92 -16.79 9.66
C LEU A 128 7.98 -16.83 11.19
N LEU A 129 7.91 -18.02 11.79
CA LEU A 129 8.00 -18.18 13.24
C LEU A 129 9.33 -17.68 13.79
N HIS A 130 10.44 -17.99 13.12
CA HIS A 130 11.76 -17.48 13.49
C HIS A 130 11.81 -15.94 13.44
N CYS A 131 11.34 -15.34 12.34
CA CYS A 131 11.31 -13.88 12.21
C CYS A 131 10.41 -13.23 13.28
N ALA A 132 9.26 -13.84 13.60
CA ALA A 132 8.36 -13.33 14.64
C ALA A 132 9.00 -13.39 16.04
N GLN A 133 9.73 -14.46 16.34
CA GLN A 133 10.46 -14.61 17.61
C GLN A 133 11.56 -13.55 17.76
N GLU A 134 12.31 -13.27 16.70
CA GLU A 134 13.34 -12.22 16.70
C GLU A 134 12.75 -10.82 16.93
N GLN A 135 11.53 -10.58 16.44
CA GLN A 135 10.81 -9.31 16.62
C GLN A 135 9.98 -9.25 17.91
N GLY A 136 9.91 -10.36 18.68
CA GLY A 136 9.17 -10.43 19.94
C GLY A 136 7.65 -10.45 19.79
N PHE A 137 7.11 -10.85 18.64
CA PHE A 137 5.67 -10.89 18.41
C PHE A 137 5.04 -12.20 18.88
N PRO A 138 3.87 -12.16 19.55
CA PRO A 138 3.07 -13.36 19.82
C PRO A 138 2.46 -13.86 18.51
N PHE A 139 3.14 -14.78 17.84
CA PHE A 139 2.74 -15.33 16.55
C PHE A 139 2.46 -16.83 16.68
N HIS A 140 1.20 -17.21 16.42
CA HIS A 140 0.77 -18.59 16.41
C HIS A 140 0.27 -18.96 15.00
N PRO A 141 1.17 -19.38 14.10
CA PRO A 141 0.75 -19.77 12.77
C PRO A 141 -0.11 -21.05 12.83
N PRO A 142 -0.97 -21.29 11.83
CA PRO A 142 -1.66 -22.57 11.70
C PRO A 142 -0.64 -23.71 11.56
N SER A 143 -0.92 -24.84 12.20
CA SER A 143 -0.01 -26.00 12.21
C SER A 143 0.18 -26.55 10.79
N PRO A 144 1.42 -26.85 10.37
CA PRO A 144 1.66 -27.46 9.07
C PRO A 144 0.98 -28.82 8.98
N LEU A 145 0.22 -29.04 7.90
CA LEU A 145 -0.48 -30.29 7.64
C LEU A 145 0.38 -31.18 6.73
N PRO A 146 0.76 -32.41 7.16
CA PRO A 146 1.46 -33.36 6.30
C PRO A 146 0.59 -33.71 5.08
N ASN A 147 1.16 -33.67 3.87
CA ASN A 147 0.49 -33.99 2.60
C ASN A 147 -0.68 -33.06 2.22
N ALA A 148 -0.67 -31.80 2.68
CA ALA A 148 -1.64 -30.80 2.23
C ALA A 148 -1.56 -30.53 0.72
N SER A 149 -2.71 -30.21 0.11
CA SER A 149 -2.75 -29.77 -1.29
C SER A 149 -2.09 -28.39 -1.45
N GLU A 150 -1.64 -28.06 -2.66
CA GLU A 150 -1.04 -26.75 -2.96
C GLU A 150 -1.96 -25.58 -2.57
N ALA A 151 -3.27 -25.73 -2.75
CA ALA A 151 -4.26 -24.71 -2.37
C ALA A 151 -4.35 -24.51 -0.85
N VAL A 152 -4.28 -25.58 -0.06
CA VAL A 152 -4.27 -25.50 1.41
C VAL A 152 -2.96 -24.90 1.90
N ILE A 153 -1.81 -25.30 1.32
CA ILE A 153 -0.51 -24.70 1.65
C ILE A 153 -0.54 -23.19 1.36
N LEU A 154 -1.05 -22.79 0.19
CA LEU A 154 -1.20 -21.39 -0.18
C LEU A 154 -2.10 -20.63 0.80
N GLU A 155 -3.24 -21.19 1.19
CA GLU A 155 -4.13 -20.59 2.20
C GLU A 155 -3.41 -20.38 3.53
N LEU A 156 -2.82 -21.44 4.10
CA LEU A 156 -2.17 -21.38 5.41
C LEU A 156 -0.98 -20.42 5.42
N ASN A 157 -0.17 -20.45 4.36
CA ASN A 157 0.97 -19.54 4.21
C ASN A 157 0.53 -18.09 4.03
N THR A 158 -0.51 -17.85 3.23
CA THR A 158 -1.03 -16.49 3.04
C THR A 158 -1.59 -15.94 4.35
N LEU A 159 -2.37 -16.74 5.08
CA LEU A 159 -2.89 -16.36 6.38
C LEU A 159 -1.76 -16.03 7.36
N ALA A 160 -0.72 -16.87 7.44
CA ALA A 160 0.44 -16.67 8.30
C ALA A 160 1.23 -15.40 7.94
N VAL A 161 1.45 -15.13 6.63
CA VAL A 161 2.10 -13.90 6.18
C VAL A 161 1.27 -12.66 6.52
N VAL A 162 -0.04 -12.71 6.26
CA VAL A 162 -0.95 -11.58 6.57
C VAL A 162 -0.97 -11.30 8.06
N GLN A 163 -1.05 -12.33 8.91
CA GLN A 163 -0.97 -12.20 10.36
C GLN A 163 0.34 -11.54 10.82
N LEU A 164 1.48 -11.98 10.30
CA LEU A 164 2.77 -11.36 10.65
C LEU A 164 2.82 -9.88 10.23
N LEU A 165 2.43 -9.57 9.00
CA LEU A 165 2.43 -8.19 8.49
C LEU A 165 1.43 -7.30 9.25
N LEU A 166 0.29 -7.86 9.66
CA LEU A 166 -0.70 -7.19 10.50
C LEU A 166 -0.11 -6.89 11.89
N CYS A 167 0.57 -7.85 12.54
CA CYS A 167 1.25 -7.60 13.80
C CYS A 167 2.32 -6.50 13.67
N CYS A 168 3.10 -6.51 12.59
CA CYS A 168 4.04 -5.42 12.30
C CYS A 168 3.31 -4.07 12.21
N LEU A 169 2.25 -3.96 11.40
CA LEU A 169 1.46 -2.74 11.27
C LEU A 169 0.85 -2.28 12.60
N GLN A 170 0.30 -3.19 13.39
CA GLN A 170 -0.26 -2.89 14.71
C GLN A 170 0.79 -2.31 15.67
N SER A 171 2.07 -2.68 15.52
CA SER A 171 3.19 -2.11 16.28
C SER A 171 3.74 -0.79 15.69
N GLU A 172 3.64 -0.62 14.36
CA GLU A 172 4.17 0.54 13.63
C GLU A 172 3.20 1.73 13.67
N VAL A 173 1.88 1.49 13.65
CA VAL A 173 0.85 2.53 13.70
C VAL A 173 0.97 3.43 14.94
N PRO A 174 1.11 2.90 16.19
CA PRO A 174 1.33 3.74 17.37
C PRO A 174 2.59 4.62 17.27
N ARG A 175 3.63 4.13 16.58
CA ARG A 175 4.85 4.91 16.36
C ARG A 175 4.63 6.05 15.36
N ALA A 176 3.77 5.83 14.37
CA ALA A 176 3.34 6.87 13.43
C ALA A 176 2.38 7.88 14.08
N GLU A 177 1.51 7.44 15.01
CA GLU A 177 0.70 8.30 15.87
C GLU A 177 1.59 9.23 16.73
N ALA A 178 2.71 8.72 17.23
CA ALA A 178 3.68 9.51 18.00
C ALA A 178 4.50 10.47 17.13
N SER A 179 4.97 10.02 15.96
CA SER A 179 5.69 10.87 15.00
C SER A 179 5.59 10.34 13.57
N LEU A 180 4.82 11.05 12.74
CA LEU A 180 4.79 10.85 11.29
C LEU A 180 6.16 11.07 10.63
N LEU A 181 6.99 11.97 11.19
CA LEU A 181 8.34 12.25 10.69
C LEU A 181 9.23 11.00 10.85
N GLN A 182 9.22 10.41 12.04
CA GLN A 182 9.98 9.18 12.30
C GLN A 182 9.43 7.99 11.50
N ALA A 183 8.11 7.90 11.36
CA ALA A 183 7.47 6.87 10.54
C ALA A 183 7.88 6.98 9.07
N ALA A 184 7.84 8.18 8.49
CA ALA A 184 8.29 8.40 7.12
C ALA A 184 9.77 8.03 6.93
N ALA A 185 10.61 8.22 7.96
CA ALA A 185 12.05 7.91 7.93
C ALA A 185 12.39 6.43 7.95
N SER A 186 11.63 5.65 8.72
CA SER A 186 12.10 4.33 9.16
C SER A 186 11.08 3.21 9.03
N TYR A 187 9.78 3.51 9.04
CA TYR A 187 8.71 2.50 8.99
C TYR A 187 7.46 3.09 8.31
N PRO A 188 7.57 3.47 7.02
CA PRO A 188 6.42 3.92 6.26
C PRO A 188 5.36 2.82 6.16
N LEU A 189 4.13 3.13 6.57
CA LEU A 189 3.06 2.14 6.72
C LEU A 189 2.58 1.55 5.38
N TYR A 190 2.75 2.29 4.28
CA TYR A 190 2.23 1.90 2.96
C TYR A 190 2.79 0.57 2.46
N GLY A 191 4.05 0.25 2.78
CA GLY A 191 4.70 -0.92 2.18
C GLY A 191 4.17 -2.24 2.73
N ARG A 192 3.88 -2.31 4.04
CA ARG A 192 3.21 -3.45 4.67
C ARG A 192 1.78 -3.62 4.15
N ALA A 193 1.01 -2.55 4.06
CA ALA A 193 -0.35 -2.58 3.52
C ALA A 193 -0.38 -3.03 2.04
N HIS A 194 0.59 -2.57 1.25
CA HIS A 194 0.78 -3.01 -0.13
C HIS A 194 1.05 -4.52 -0.20
N CYS A 195 1.97 -5.03 0.64
CA CYS A 195 2.30 -6.44 0.70
C CYS A 195 1.08 -7.30 1.08
N ILE A 196 0.29 -6.88 2.09
CA ILE A 196 -0.95 -7.57 2.47
C ILE A 196 -1.91 -7.65 1.29
N THR A 197 -2.17 -6.50 0.65
CA THR A 197 -3.04 -6.43 -0.54
C THR A 197 -2.57 -7.41 -1.61
N ALA A 198 -1.27 -7.43 -1.90
CA ALA A 198 -0.68 -8.28 -2.91
C ALA A 198 -0.81 -9.77 -2.57
N VAL A 199 -0.43 -10.21 -1.36
CA VAL A 199 -0.46 -11.64 -0.99
C VAL A 199 -1.87 -12.22 -0.93
N LEU A 200 -2.89 -11.37 -0.75
CA LEU A 200 -4.30 -11.78 -0.80
C LEU A 200 -4.81 -12.05 -2.23
N GLN A 201 -4.18 -11.47 -3.27
CA GLN A 201 -4.68 -11.59 -4.66
C GLN A 201 -4.75 -13.01 -5.23
N PRO A 202 -3.79 -13.92 -4.93
CA PRO A 202 -3.84 -15.29 -5.46
C PRO A 202 -4.88 -16.19 -4.78
N LEU A 203 -5.47 -15.78 -3.64
CA LEU A 203 -6.40 -16.60 -2.89
C LEU A 203 -7.79 -16.64 -3.54
N ASN A 204 -8.38 -17.84 -3.57
CA ASN A 204 -9.81 -17.99 -3.81
C ASN A 204 -10.54 -18.04 -2.46
N PHE A 205 -11.23 -16.95 -2.12
CA PHE A 205 -11.92 -16.80 -0.84
C PHE A 205 -13.16 -17.71 -0.68
N GLU A 206 -13.70 -18.25 -1.77
CA GLU A 206 -14.86 -19.16 -1.72
C GLU A 206 -14.50 -20.57 -1.23
N THR A 207 -13.23 -20.95 -1.35
CA THR A 207 -12.75 -22.31 -1.05
C THR A 207 -11.94 -22.41 0.24
N LEU A 208 -11.88 -21.33 1.03
CA LEU A 208 -11.05 -21.27 2.22
C LEU A 208 -11.58 -22.17 3.34
N THR A 209 -10.65 -22.77 4.08
CA THR A 209 -10.91 -23.71 5.17
C THR A 209 -10.77 -23.08 6.55
N GLN A 210 -9.95 -22.04 6.69
CA GLN A 210 -9.64 -21.39 7.98
C GLN A 210 -10.57 -20.20 8.28
N THR A 211 -11.88 -20.38 8.11
CA THR A 211 -12.88 -19.30 8.13
C THR A 211 -12.82 -18.43 9.39
N GLU A 212 -12.74 -19.02 10.59
CA GLU A 212 -12.70 -18.26 11.85
C GLU A 212 -11.45 -17.39 11.99
N GLN A 213 -10.29 -17.93 11.59
CA GLN A 213 -9.03 -17.18 11.63
C GLN A 213 -9.06 -16.04 10.62
N TRP A 214 -9.59 -16.29 9.42
CA TRP A 214 -9.79 -15.26 8.40
C TRP A 214 -10.72 -14.15 8.88
N ARG A 215 -11.84 -14.46 9.54
CA ARG A 215 -12.76 -13.45 10.10
C ARG A 215 -12.07 -12.55 11.13
N CYS A 216 -11.27 -13.14 12.01
CA CYS A 216 -10.50 -12.40 12.99
C CYS A 216 -9.53 -11.45 12.28
N VAL A 217 -8.71 -11.99 11.36
CA VAL A 217 -7.72 -11.22 10.62
C VAL A 217 -8.36 -10.13 9.76
N VAL A 218 -9.48 -10.39 9.08
CA VAL A 218 -10.21 -9.39 8.29
C VAL A 218 -10.70 -8.24 9.18
N SER A 219 -11.25 -8.56 10.35
CA SER A 219 -11.73 -7.55 11.30
C SER A 219 -10.58 -6.66 11.78
N GLU A 220 -9.44 -7.25 12.11
CA GLU A 220 -8.25 -6.52 12.52
C GLU A 220 -7.60 -5.72 11.38
N LEU A 221 -7.61 -6.25 10.15
CA LEU A 221 -7.15 -5.54 8.95
C LEU A 221 -7.98 -4.29 8.67
N ILE A 222 -9.32 -4.38 8.78
CA ILE A 222 -10.20 -3.22 8.63
C ILE A 222 -9.91 -2.19 9.72
N ALA A 223 -9.78 -2.63 10.97
CA ALA A 223 -9.49 -1.75 12.11
C ALA A 223 -8.13 -1.04 11.97
N VAL A 224 -7.07 -1.75 11.59
CA VAL A 224 -5.74 -1.15 11.40
C VAL A 224 -5.74 -0.19 10.20
N CYS A 225 -6.46 -0.51 9.12
CA CYS A 225 -6.67 0.38 7.98
C CYS A 225 -7.29 1.73 8.38
N TYR A 226 -8.33 1.71 9.23
CA TYR A 226 -8.92 2.96 9.74
C TYR A 226 -7.92 3.77 10.55
N ARG A 227 -7.16 3.13 11.46
CA ARG A 227 -6.13 3.82 12.25
C ARG A 227 -5.02 4.39 11.37
N MET A 228 -4.53 3.62 10.40
CA MET A 228 -3.53 4.09 9.43
C MET A 228 -4.03 5.33 8.69
N SER A 229 -5.30 5.33 8.25
CA SER A 229 -5.90 6.47 7.59
C SER A 229 -6.01 7.68 8.52
N ASP A 230 -6.50 7.49 9.74
CA ASP A 230 -6.66 8.57 10.72
C ASP A 230 -5.32 9.26 10.99
N VAL A 231 -4.23 8.50 11.14
CA VAL A 231 -2.86 8.99 11.36
C VAL A 231 -2.36 9.86 10.22
N VAL A 232 -2.60 9.47 8.97
CA VAL A 232 -2.06 10.19 7.79
C VAL A 232 -3.04 11.22 7.21
N SER A 233 -4.30 11.20 7.65
CA SER A 233 -5.37 12.09 7.21
C SER A 233 -5.05 13.58 7.34
N PRO A 234 -4.41 14.08 8.43
CA PRO A 234 -4.22 15.52 8.60
C PRO A 234 -3.32 16.11 7.52
N VAL A 235 -2.29 15.36 7.11
CA VAL A 235 -1.35 15.77 6.05
C VAL A 235 -2.04 15.83 4.70
N VAL A 236 -2.80 14.80 4.31
CA VAL A 236 -3.43 14.70 2.97
C VAL A 236 -4.70 15.53 2.83
N GLN A 237 -5.31 15.96 3.93
CA GLN A 237 -6.48 16.83 3.96
C GLN A 237 -6.15 18.31 4.18
N SER A 238 -4.87 18.64 4.44
CA SER A 238 -4.41 20.02 4.59
C SER A 238 -4.62 20.85 3.30
N SER A 239 -4.83 22.15 3.46
CA SER A 239 -5.14 23.09 2.36
C SER A 239 -3.96 23.36 1.43
N SER A 240 -2.74 23.18 1.94
CA SER A 240 -1.48 23.43 1.22
C SER A 240 -0.39 22.49 1.76
N PRO A 241 -0.43 21.20 1.40
CA PRO A 241 0.56 20.22 1.85
C PRO A 241 1.99 20.57 1.38
N GLU A 242 2.12 21.38 0.33
CA GLU A 242 3.39 21.83 -0.24
C GLU A 242 3.82 23.23 0.22
N GLY A 243 2.88 24.11 0.63
CA GLY A 243 3.15 25.52 0.91
C GLY A 243 3.51 25.85 2.37
N LEU A 244 3.53 24.87 3.26
CA LEU A 244 3.97 25.00 4.66
C LEU A 244 5.44 24.61 4.87
N ILE A 245 6.20 24.36 3.79
CA ILE A 245 7.49 23.69 3.83
C ILE A 245 8.62 24.72 3.69
N PRO A 246 9.49 24.90 4.71
CA PRO A 246 10.79 25.52 4.51
C PRO A 246 11.60 24.67 3.52
N MET A 247 12.04 25.26 2.41
CA MET A 247 12.85 24.58 1.39
C MET A 247 14.29 24.30 1.85
N ASP A 248 14.67 24.80 3.04
CA ASP A 248 16.01 24.70 3.59
C ASP A 248 16.18 23.45 4.46
N THR A 249 17.38 22.86 4.40
CA THR A 249 17.64 21.50 4.92
C THR A 249 18.39 21.48 6.26
N ASP A 250 18.24 22.52 7.07
CA ASP A 250 18.97 22.64 8.33
C ASP A 250 18.31 21.87 9.49
N SER A 251 19.06 21.51 10.53
CA SER A 251 18.55 20.78 11.71
C SER A 251 17.31 21.43 12.34
N GLU A 252 17.24 22.76 12.27
CA GLU A 252 16.11 23.58 12.75
C GLU A 252 14.82 23.31 11.96
N THR A 253 14.92 22.87 10.69
CA THR A 253 13.76 22.62 9.83
C THR A 253 13.06 21.31 10.19
N SER A 254 13.75 20.30 10.72
CA SER A 254 13.12 19.09 11.26
C SER A 254 12.28 19.35 12.51
N ALA A 255 12.76 20.21 13.41
CA ALA A 255 12.02 20.63 14.60
C ALA A 255 10.83 21.52 14.22
N GLY A 256 11.00 22.40 13.23
CA GLY A 256 9.91 23.19 12.63
C GLY A 256 8.84 22.30 11.99
N LEU A 257 9.23 21.27 11.23
CA LEU A 257 8.32 20.32 10.60
C LEU A 257 7.56 19.47 11.63
N GLN A 258 8.21 19.04 12.71
CA GLN A 258 7.53 18.32 13.78
C GLN A 258 6.46 19.21 14.46
N ARG A 259 6.74 20.51 14.67
CA ARG A 259 5.72 21.45 15.17
C ARG A 259 4.57 21.62 14.17
N ILE A 260 4.87 21.82 12.90
CA ILE A 260 3.86 21.93 11.83
C ILE A 260 2.97 20.68 11.80
N LEU A 261 3.56 19.48 11.86
CA LEU A 261 2.78 18.23 11.87
C LEU A 261 1.92 18.07 13.13
N GLN A 262 2.34 18.61 14.28
CA GLN A 262 1.54 18.62 15.51
C GLN A 262 0.41 19.67 15.45
N GLU A 263 0.63 20.77 14.74
CA GLU A 263 -0.35 21.84 14.51
C GLU A 263 -1.41 21.44 13.47
N ILE A 264 -1.05 20.63 12.47
CA ILE A 264 -2.00 20.05 11.50
C ILE A 264 -2.83 18.99 12.24
N GLN A 265 -3.87 19.42 12.96
CA GLN A 265 -4.81 18.52 13.61
C GLN A 265 -5.86 17.98 12.61
N PRO A 266 -6.46 16.79 12.87
CA PRO A 266 -7.55 16.21 12.06
C PRO A 266 -8.85 17.03 12.00
N ARG A 267 -8.82 18.30 12.42
CA ARG A 267 -9.99 19.16 12.63
C ARG A 267 -9.76 20.61 12.22
N ASP A 268 -9.04 20.86 11.15
CA ASP A 268 -9.18 22.15 10.48
C ASP A 268 -10.60 22.25 9.89
N SER A 269 -11.55 22.71 10.73
CA SER A 269 -12.54 23.68 10.24
C SER A 269 -11.73 24.78 9.55
N ASN A 270 -12.29 25.38 8.51
CA ASN A 270 -11.60 26.32 7.63
C ASN A 270 -11.07 27.61 8.31
N ASP A 271 -10.87 27.63 9.63
CA ASP A 271 -10.52 28.79 10.44
C ASP A 271 -9.01 29.11 10.44
N PHE A 272 -8.15 28.17 10.05
CA PHE A 272 -6.71 28.42 9.94
C PHE A 272 -6.38 29.54 8.93
N PHE A 273 -7.24 29.76 7.92
CA PHE A 273 -7.04 30.78 6.88
C PHE A 273 -7.93 32.03 7.05
N THR A 274 -8.83 32.08 8.04
CA THR A 274 -9.64 33.28 8.31
C THR A 274 -9.00 34.22 9.34
N SER A 275 -7.94 33.79 10.02
CA SER A 275 -7.14 34.65 10.90
C SER A 275 -5.66 34.63 10.49
N ALA A 276 -5.13 35.78 10.07
CA ALA A 276 -3.69 35.95 9.94
C ALA A 276 -3.08 35.93 11.36
N ARG A 277 -2.29 34.90 11.68
CA ARG A 277 -1.44 34.90 12.87
C ARG A 277 -0.07 35.43 12.46
N GLU A 278 0.32 36.56 13.05
CA GLU A 278 1.67 37.07 12.97
C GLU A 278 2.60 36.09 13.69
N LEU A 279 3.69 35.67 13.04
CA LEU A 279 4.76 34.96 13.73
C LEU A 279 5.41 35.94 14.70
N ASP A 280 5.28 35.67 16.00
CA ASP A 280 6.01 36.39 17.04
C ASP A 280 7.51 36.11 16.88
N THR A 281 8.21 37.00 16.17
CA THR A 281 9.67 37.09 16.20
C THR A 281 10.08 37.81 17.48
N HIS A 282 10.09 37.10 18.61
CA HIS A 282 10.73 37.61 19.83
C HIS A 282 12.19 37.16 19.91
N THR A 283 13.04 38.14 19.58
CA THR A 283 14.48 38.30 19.81
C THR A 283 14.87 38.32 21.30
N GLY A 284 16.11 37.90 21.58
CA GLY A 284 16.85 38.05 22.85
C GLY A 284 17.42 36.70 23.34
N ASP A 285 18.72 36.47 23.53
CA ASP A 285 19.84 37.37 23.79
C ASP A 285 21.20 36.83 23.29
N ASP A 286 22.07 37.76 22.86
CA ASP A 286 23.49 37.60 22.56
C ASP A 286 24.34 37.29 23.82
N GLN A 287 25.38 36.46 23.66
CA GLN A 287 26.76 36.78 24.14
C GLN A 287 27.83 35.79 23.61
N THR A 288 28.50 36.24 22.54
CA THR A 288 29.96 36.29 22.32
C THR A 288 30.88 35.19 22.92
N GLN A 289 31.56 34.43 22.06
CA GLN A 289 33.01 34.59 21.82
C GLN A 289 33.55 33.71 20.68
N THR A 290 34.26 34.39 19.80
CA THR A 290 35.04 33.94 18.65
C THR A 290 36.29 33.13 19.02
N THR A 291 36.63 32.07 18.28
CA THR A 291 38.01 31.86 17.77
C THR A 291 38.09 30.86 16.62
N HIS A 292 39.07 31.11 15.74
CA HIS A 292 39.29 30.55 14.40
C HIS A 292 39.91 29.12 14.37
N THR A 293 39.51 28.34 13.34
CA THR A 293 40.19 27.33 12.46
C THR A 293 41.68 26.91 12.70
N PRO A 294 42.23 25.88 12.01
CA PRO A 294 41.76 24.52 11.59
C PRO A 294 42.85 23.42 11.85
N SER A 295 42.63 22.12 11.50
CA SER A 295 43.61 21.17 10.84
C SER A 295 43.35 19.65 11.03
N LEU A 296 43.24 18.98 9.88
CA LEU A 296 43.70 17.64 9.42
C LEU A 296 43.92 16.40 10.33
N ASN A 297 43.33 15.29 9.83
CA ASN A 297 43.83 13.91 9.65
C ASN A 297 44.23 13.02 10.85
N THR A 298 43.59 11.85 10.98
CA THR A 298 44.23 10.53 10.71
C THR A 298 43.23 9.36 10.75
N VAL A 299 43.48 8.37 9.89
CA VAL A 299 42.79 7.06 9.78
C VAL A 299 43.66 5.99 10.46
N SER A 300 43.02 4.97 11.07
CA SER A 300 43.47 3.64 11.57
C SER A 300 43.02 3.44 13.03
N ASP A 301 42.56 2.30 13.53
CA ASP A 301 42.18 0.99 12.97
C ASP A 301 41.27 0.28 14.01
N PHE A 302 40.49 -0.69 13.50
CA PHE A 302 39.63 -1.72 14.11
C PHE A 302 39.85 -2.18 15.59
N VAL A 303 38.75 -2.52 16.30
CA VAL A 303 38.30 -3.89 16.71
C VAL A 303 37.34 -3.87 17.94
N HIS A 304 36.17 -4.50 17.76
CA HIS A 304 35.21 -5.11 18.72
C HIS A 304 34.54 -4.30 19.87
N SER A 305 33.24 -4.01 19.70
CA SER A 305 32.24 -4.12 20.77
C SER A 305 30.80 -4.18 20.22
N PRO A 306 29.83 -4.76 20.97
CA PRO A 306 28.50 -5.12 20.49
C PRO A 306 27.65 -3.90 20.17
N ILE A 307 26.79 -4.02 19.16
CA ILE A 307 25.91 -2.97 18.66
C ILE A 307 24.88 -2.60 19.75
N ASN A 308 25.17 -1.57 20.52
CA ASN A 308 24.18 -0.80 21.26
C ASN A 308 23.46 0.12 20.27
N LEU A 309 22.20 -0.19 19.96
CA LEU A 309 21.32 0.54 19.04
C LEU A 309 20.82 1.89 19.62
N SER A 310 21.60 2.56 20.46
CA SER A 310 21.14 3.78 21.16
C SER A 310 22.01 5.02 20.93
N ALA A 311 22.91 5.01 19.94
CA ALA A 311 23.68 6.20 19.58
C ALA A 311 24.20 6.15 18.13
N CYS A 312 23.32 6.19 17.14
CA CYS A 312 23.69 6.65 15.80
C CYS A 312 22.90 7.93 15.51
N GLY A 313 23.49 9.07 15.90
CA GLY A 313 23.00 10.41 15.62
C GLY A 313 23.33 10.86 14.20
N GLU A 314 23.26 9.98 13.20
CA GLU A 314 23.07 10.40 11.81
C GLU A 314 21.57 10.66 11.64
N GLY A 315 21.14 11.86 12.04
CA GLY A 315 19.77 12.31 11.84
C GLY A 315 19.44 12.28 10.35
N TYR A 316 18.75 11.23 9.91
CA TYR A 316 18.24 11.14 8.55
C TYR A 316 17.38 12.39 8.33
N ARG A 317 17.78 13.26 7.40
CA ARG A 317 17.08 14.51 7.12
C ARG A 317 15.76 14.18 6.42
N VAL A 318 14.70 13.98 7.20
CA VAL A 318 13.35 13.74 6.68
C VAL A 318 12.80 15.05 6.15
N THR A 319 12.56 15.10 4.83
CA THR A 319 11.92 16.26 4.21
C THR A 319 10.41 16.18 4.36
N ALA A 320 9.73 17.32 4.33
CA ALA A 320 8.27 17.35 4.29
C ALA A 320 7.70 16.62 3.07
N GLN A 321 8.40 16.66 1.93
CA GLN A 321 8.04 15.88 0.74
C GLN A 321 8.04 14.37 1.04
N MET A 322 9.01 13.88 1.81
CA MET A 322 9.08 12.48 2.20
C MET A 322 7.90 12.10 3.11
N VAL A 323 7.53 12.96 4.06
CA VAL A 323 6.32 12.78 4.89
C VAL A 323 5.05 12.79 4.04
N LEU A 324 4.91 13.76 3.13
CA LEU A 324 3.76 13.87 2.23
C LEU A 324 3.62 12.59 1.38
N VAL A 325 4.71 12.14 0.76
CA VAL A 325 4.76 10.89 -0.03
C VAL A 325 4.36 9.69 0.82
N CYS A 326 4.91 9.57 2.02
CA CYS A 326 4.54 8.51 2.96
C CYS A 326 3.03 8.53 3.28
N CYS A 327 2.48 9.70 3.60
CA CYS A 327 1.08 9.86 4.00
C CYS A 327 0.10 9.54 2.86
N TRP A 328 0.27 10.12 1.67
CA TRP A 328 -0.67 9.87 0.57
C TRP A 328 -0.54 8.44 0.01
N ARG A 329 0.67 7.86 0.00
CA ARG A 329 0.86 6.44 -0.35
C ARG A 329 0.21 5.52 0.68
N SER A 330 0.28 5.84 1.97
CA SER A 330 -0.39 5.05 3.00
C SER A 330 -1.91 5.10 2.82
N MET A 331 -2.45 6.29 2.56
CA MET A 331 -3.88 6.47 2.24
C MET A 331 -4.31 5.68 1.00
N LYS A 332 -3.47 5.65 -0.05
CA LYS A 332 -3.68 4.84 -1.25
C LYS A 332 -3.79 3.35 -0.89
N GLU A 333 -2.79 2.80 -0.22
CA GLU A 333 -2.75 1.35 0.05
C GLU A 333 -3.87 0.93 1.02
N VAL A 334 -4.29 1.79 1.95
CA VAL A 334 -5.51 1.58 2.76
C VAL A 334 -6.75 1.49 1.87
N ALA A 335 -6.95 2.45 0.96
CA ALA A 335 -8.09 2.43 0.04
C ALA A 335 -8.09 1.18 -0.86
N MET A 336 -6.93 0.77 -1.37
CA MET A 336 -6.80 -0.43 -2.18
C MET A 336 -7.11 -1.70 -1.39
N LEU A 337 -6.59 -1.82 -0.16
CA LEU A 337 -6.83 -2.97 0.70
C LEU A 337 -8.31 -3.08 1.07
N LEU A 338 -8.92 -2.01 1.57
CA LEU A 338 -10.35 -2.02 1.94
C LEU A 338 -11.27 -2.33 0.75
N GLY A 339 -10.98 -1.77 -0.42
CA GLY A 339 -11.72 -2.06 -1.65
C GLY A 339 -11.57 -3.52 -2.09
N GLN A 340 -10.36 -4.08 -2.00
CA GLN A 340 -10.12 -5.50 -2.31
C GLN A 340 -10.81 -6.43 -1.32
N LEU A 341 -10.74 -6.15 -0.01
CA LEU A 341 -11.42 -6.95 1.02
C LEU A 341 -12.93 -6.99 0.76
N CYS A 342 -13.56 -5.84 0.49
CA CYS A 342 -14.99 -5.79 0.21
C CYS A 342 -15.36 -6.54 -1.08
N GLN A 343 -14.56 -6.44 -2.13
CA GLN A 343 -14.85 -7.05 -3.42
C GLN A 343 -14.62 -8.56 -3.44
N SER A 344 -13.61 -9.05 -2.72
CA SER A 344 -13.15 -10.44 -2.84
C SER A 344 -13.67 -11.36 -1.74
N LEU A 345 -14.08 -10.85 -0.59
CA LEU A 345 -14.54 -11.67 0.53
C LEU A 345 -16.02 -12.03 0.40
N PRO A 346 -16.41 -13.30 0.62
CA PRO A 346 -17.81 -13.68 0.66
C PRO A 346 -18.52 -13.01 1.84
N LEU A 347 -19.66 -12.38 1.56
CA LEU A 347 -20.48 -11.70 2.57
C LEU A 347 -21.10 -12.72 3.53
N HIS A 348 -21.08 -12.44 4.83
CA HIS A 348 -21.78 -13.23 5.82
C HIS A 348 -23.27 -12.81 5.87
N CYS A 349 -24.11 -13.57 5.17
CA CYS A 349 -25.56 -13.44 5.25
C CYS A 349 -26.12 -14.34 6.38
N ALA A 350 -27.11 -13.84 7.11
CA ALA A 350 -27.72 -14.57 8.25
C ALA A 350 -28.36 -15.92 7.87
N ASP A 351 -28.70 -16.10 6.59
CA ASP A 351 -29.41 -17.27 6.07
C ASP A 351 -28.49 -18.33 5.43
N ASP A 352 -27.18 -18.08 5.32
CA ASP A 352 -26.25 -18.96 4.58
C ASP A 352 -25.58 -20.02 5.46
N THR A 353 -25.59 -21.27 4.98
CA THR A 353 -24.82 -22.40 5.55
C THR A 353 -23.31 -22.25 5.36
N HIS A 354 -22.88 -21.38 4.45
CA HIS A 354 -21.47 -21.03 4.24
C HIS A 354 -21.13 -19.76 5.02
N ALA A 355 -20.22 -19.93 5.97
CA ALA A 355 -19.75 -18.90 6.87
C ALA A 355 -18.96 -17.81 6.12
N GLY A 356 -19.63 -16.75 5.66
CA GLY A 356 -18.97 -15.59 5.03
C GLY A 356 -17.87 -14.95 5.89
N LEU A 357 -16.94 -14.23 5.26
CA LEU A 357 -15.71 -13.72 5.85
C LEU A 357 -15.77 -12.23 6.23
N ILE A 358 -16.74 -11.49 5.69
CA ILE A 358 -16.97 -10.07 5.99
C ILE A 358 -18.44 -9.82 6.28
N THR A 359 -18.76 -8.96 7.24
CA THR A 359 -20.15 -8.66 7.64
C THR A 359 -20.71 -7.44 6.90
N GLU A 360 -22.05 -7.30 6.88
CA GLU A 360 -22.71 -6.11 6.33
C GLU A 360 -22.26 -4.82 7.04
N GLU A 361 -22.15 -4.85 8.36
CA GLU A 361 -21.69 -3.71 9.17
C GLU A 361 -20.27 -3.28 8.80
N GLN A 362 -19.36 -4.24 8.58
CA GLN A 362 -18.01 -3.96 8.13
C GLN A 362 -18.00 -3.31 6.75
N VAL A 363 -18.79 -3.84 5.82
CA VAL A 363 -18.92 -3.28 4.46
C VAL A 363 -19.50 -1.86 4.49
N GLU A 364 -20.54 -1.61 5.28
CA GLU A 364 -21.11 -0.29 5.46
C GLU A 364 -20.10 0.70 6.06
N GLY A 365 -19.35 0.28 7.09
CA GLY A 365 -18.27 1.06 7.67
C GLY A 365 -17.19 1.44 6.65
N VAL A 366 -16.80 0.51 5.77
CA VAL A 366 -15.87 0.78 4.66
C VAL A 366 -16.48 1.78 3.66
N GLY A 367 -17.78 1.70 3.39
CA GLY A 367 -18.49 2.69 2.59
C GLY A 367 -18.46 4.10 3.18
N LEU A 368 -18.73 4.22 4.48
CA LEU A 368 -18.63 5.49 5.20
C LEU A 368 -17.21 6.05 5.16
N TYR A 369 -16.19 5.19 5.24
CA TYR A 369 -14.79 5.56 5.07
C TYR A 369 -14.54 6.18 3.69
N PHE A 370 -14.90 5.49 2.60
CA PHE A 370 -14.69 6.01 1.24
C PHE A 370 -15.47 7.30 1.00
N ARG A 371 -16.71 7.39 1.49
CA ARG A 371 -17.51 8.61 1.43
C ARG A 371 -16.80 9.76 2.12
N ARG A 372 -16.30 9.56 3.35
CA ARG A 372 -15.52 10.57 4.06
C ARG A 372 -14.31 11.00 3.23
N GLN A 373 -13.56 10.05 2.70
CA GLN A 373 -12.33 10.34 1.97
C GLN A 373 -12.57 11.08 0.66
N LEU A 374 -13.57 10.67 -0.15
CA LEU A 374 -13.90 11.32 -1.41
C LEU A 374 -14.51 12.72 -1.20
N LEU A 375 -15.31 12.91 -0.15
CA LEU A 375 -15.95 14.20 0.12
C LEU A 375 -15.06 15.18 0.90
N GLN A 376 -14.04 14.70 1.62
CA GLN A 376 -13.22 15.56 2.50
C GLN A 376 -11.77 15.73 2.05
N SER A 377 -11.19 14.78 1.31
CA SER A 377 -9.79 14.86 0.88
C SER A 377 -9.55 16.02 -0.09
N ARG A 378 -8.35 16.63 0.01
CA ARG A 378 -7.91 17.74 -0.85
C ARG A 378 -6.74 17.35 -1.75
N HIS A 379 -5.90 16.41 -1.32
CA HIS A 379 -4.79 15.93 -2.11
C HIS A 379 -5.28 15.05 -3.28
N ARG A 380 -4.90 15.42 -4.52
CA ARG A 380 -5.32 14.74 -5.75
C ARG A 380 -5.08 13.25 -5.73
N GLY A 381 -3.85 12.84 -5.42
CA GLY A 381 -3.51 11.43 -5.33
C GLY A 381 -4.33 10.67 -4.27
N ALA A 382 -4.84 11.35 -3.23
CA ALA A 382 -5.57 10.67 -2.17
C ALA A 382 -7.05 10.41 -2.54
N PHE A 383 -7.72 11.33 -3.26
CA PHE A 383 -9.11 11.10 -3.69
C PHE A 383 -9.21 10.27 -4.99
N GLU A 384 -8.27 10.39 -5.95
CA GLU A 384 -8.28 9.57 -7.17
C GLU A 384 -8.10 8.07 -6.84
N LEU A 385 -7.33 7.76 -5.79
CA LEU A 385 -7.07 6.38 -5.37
C LEU A 385 -8.15 5.85 -4.44
N ALA A 386 -8.75 6.71 -3.61
CA ALA A 386 -9.97 6.38 -2.89
C ALA A 386 -11.11 6.03 -3.86
N TYR A 387 -11.20 6.72 -5.00
CA TYR A 387 -12.18 6.42 -6.05
C TYR A 387 -12.02 4.99 -6.59
N VAL A 388 -10.79 4.53 -6.88
CA VAL A 388 -10.55 3.16 -7.36
C VAL A 388 -11.06 2.11 -6.36
N GLY A 389 -10.78 2.31 -5.06
CA GLY A 389 -11.29 1.42 -4.00
C GLY A 389 -12.81 1.51 -3.85
N PHE A 390 -13.38 2.71 -4.00
CA PHE A 390 -14.82 2.94 -3.90
C PHE A 390 -15.59 2.29 -5.05
N VAL A 391 -15.09 2.33 -6.29
CA VAL A 391 -15.68 1.61 -7.43
C VAL A 391 -15.79 0.11 -7.15
N ARG A 392 -14.73 -0.50 -6.58
CA ARG A 392 -14.76 -1.93 -6.20
C ARG A 392 -15.84 -2.21 -5.17
N LEU A 393 -16.03 -1.29 -4.21
CA LEU A 393 -17.10 -1.38 -3.22
C LEU A 393 -18.47 -1.21 -3.88
N THR A 394 -18.71 -0.18 -4.69
CA THR A 394 -20.03 0.08 -5.30
C THR A 394 -20.44 -1.06 -6.24
N GLU A 395 -19.50 -1.61 -7.02
CA GLU A 395 -19.72 -2.81 -7.83
C GLU A 395 -20.16 -4.01 -6.97
N MET A 396 -19.50 -4.23 -5.83
CA MET A 396 -19.87 -5.30 -4.91
C MET A 396 -21.24 -5.04 -4.27
N LEU A 397 -21.51 -3.83 -3.78
CA LEU A 397 -22.80 -3.47 -3.17
C LEU A 397 -23.96 -3.75 -4.13
N CYS A 398 -23.80 -3.39 -5.42
CA CYS A 398 -24.80 -3.64 -6.46
C CYS A 398 -25.05 -5.13 -6.71
N ARG A 399 -24.04 -5.98 -6.50
CA ARG A 399 -24.11 -7.44 -6.72
C ARG A 399 -24.34 -8.23 -5.43
N SER A 400 -24.32 -7.56 -4.28
CA SER A 400 -24.47 -8.21 -2.98
C SER A 400 -25.84 -8.87 -2.86
N GLY A 401 -25.93 -9.99 -2.13
CA GLY A 401 -27.20 -10.64 -1.81
C GLY A 401 -28.04 -9.88 -0.76
N SER A 402 -27.50 -8.80 -0.19
CA SER A 402 -28.11 -8.05 0.90
C SER A 402 -28.93 -6.86 0.40
N PRO A 403 -30.26 -6.82 0.63
CA PRO A 403 -31.08 -5.67 0.28
C PRO A 403 -30.69 -4.39 1.00
N ALA A 404 -30.08 -4.50 2.19
CA ALA A 404 -29.61 -3.34 2.96
C ALA A 404 -28.42 -2.67 2.26
N LEU A 405 -27.42 -3.47 1.87
CA LEU A 405 -26.23 -3.00 1.17
C LEU A 405 -26.55 -2.46 -0.24
N GLN A 406 -27.43 -3.13 -0.99
CA GLN A 406 -27.84 -2.72 -2.33
C GLN A 406 -28.49 -1.33 -2.37
N GLN A 407 -29.10 -0.87 -1.27
CA GLN A 407 -29.73 0.45 -1.19
C GLN A 407 -28.74 1.59 -0.91
N LEU A 408 -27.54 1.27 -0.41
CA LEU A 408 -26.56 2.29 0.01
C LEU A 408 -26.16 3.24 -1.12
N PRO A 409 -25.79 2.79 -2.34
CA PRO A 409 -25.39 3.70 -3.41
C PRO A 409 -26.46 4.74 -3.75
N ALA A 410 -27.73 4.32 -3.86
CA ALA A 410 -28.84 5.21 -4.17
C ALA A 410 -29.09 6.24 -3.04
N ARG A 411 -29.05 5.79 -1.77
CA ARG A 411 -29.20 6.67 -0.60
C ARG A 411 -28.08 7.71 -0.55
N TRP A 412 -26.85 7.23 -0.67
CA TRP A 412 -25.65 8.05 -0.62
C TRP A 412 -25.60 9.11 -1.72
N LEU A 413 -25.96 8.75 -2.95
CA LEU A 413 -26.08 9.68 -4.07
C LEU A 413 -27.13 10.76 -3.79
N SER A 414 -28.31 10.36 -3.31
CA SER A 414 -29.38 11.30 -2.96
C SER A 414 -28.94 12.29 -1.89
N GLU A 415 -28.28 11.82 -0.83
CA GLU A 415 -27.76 12.66 0.24
C GLU A 415 -26.75 13.69 -0.27
N VAL A 416 -25.80 13.28 -1.13
CA VAL A 416 -24.80 14.20 -1.68
C VAL A 416 -25.44 15.24 -2.60
N LEU A 417 -26.42 14.84 -3.42
CA LEU A 417 -27.13 15.77 -4.30
C LEU A 417 -27.95 16.79 -3.50
N GLU A 418 -28.60 16.37 -2.42
CA GLU A 418 -29.31 17.31 -1.52
C GLU A 418 -28.34 18.25 -0.81
N GLU A 419 -27.18 17.76 -0.35
CA GLU A 419 -26.15 18.62 0.26
C GLU A 419 -25.66 19.69 -0.74
N VAL A 420 -25.42 19.30 -2.00
CA VAL A 420 -25.02 20.23 -3.07
C VAL A 420 -26.10 21.28 -3.36
N LYS A 421 -27.38 20.91 -3.33
CA LYS A 421 -28.50 21.85 -3.52
C LYS A 421 -28.64 22.84 -2.37
N SER A 422 -28.44 22.37 -1.13
CA SER A 422 -28.77 23.13 0.08
C SER A 422 -27.95 24.41 0.29
N SER A 423 -26.78 24.55 -0.36
CA SER A 423 -25.87 25.71 -0.22
C SER A 423 -25.64 26.14 1.24
N ASP A 424 -25.67 25.18 2.17
CA ASP A 424 -25.54 25.45 3.60
C ASP A 424 -24.13 26.00 3.91
N PRO A 425 -24.00 27.20 4.52
CA PRO A 425 -22.72 27.75 4.95
C PRO A 425 -21.95 26.86 5.95
N SER A 426 -22.64 25.96 6.65
CA SER A 426 -22.05 24.98 7.57
C SER A 426 -21.60 23.69 6.88
N SER A 427 -21.93 23.51 5.59
CA SER A 427 -21.53 22.32 4.83
C SER A 427 -20.01 22.22 4.76
N LYS A 428 -19.52 21.00 4.99
CA LYS A 428 -18.10 20.67 4.84
C LYS A 428 -17.68 20.63 3.36
N LEU A 429 -18.59 20.74 2.39
CA LEU A 429 -18.26 20.79 0.97
C LEU A 429 -17.70 22.17 0.59
N CYS A 430 -16.38 22.33 0.62
CA CYS A 430 -15.73 23.55 0.10
C CYS A 430 -15.68 23.56 -1.44
N ALA A 431 -15.36 24.71 -2.04
CA ALA A 431 -15.29 24.86 -3.51
C ALA A 431 -14.35 23.85 -4.19
N THR A 432 -13.19 23.54 -3.59
CA THR A 432 -12.25 22.53 -4.08
C THR A 432 -12.84 21.10 -4.04
N ARG A 433 -13.70 20.81 -3.06
CA ARG A 433 -14.40 19.50 -2.94
C ARG A 433 -15.49 19.36 -4.02
N ARG A 434 -16.14 20.47 -4.38
CA ARG A 434 -17.18 20.52 -5.43
C ARG A 434 -16.65 20.23 -6.85
N SER A 435 -15.40 20.58 -7.15
CA SER A 435 -14.80 20.38 -8.49
C SER A 435 -13.87 19.16 -8.60
N ALA A 436 -13.61 18.45 -7.51
CA ALA A 436 -12.68 17.31 -7.49
C ALA A 436 -13.37 16.02 -7.03
N GLY A 437 -13.53 15.83 -5.71
CA GLY A 437 -13.98 14.56 -5.13
C GLY A 437 -15.44 14.19 -5.43
N ILE A 438 -16.34 15.17 -5.51
CA ILE A 438 -17.77 14.92 -5.81
C ILE A 438 -17.99 14.29 -7.20
N PRO A 439 -17.38 14.79 -8.30
CA PRO A 439 -17.44 14.12 -9.59
C PRO A 439 -17.08 12.64 -9.54
N PHE A 440 -15.97 12.28 -8.89
CA PHE A 440 -15.56 10.88 -8.72
C PHE A 440 -16.56 10.09 -7.88
N TYR A 441 -17.10 10.68 -6.82
CA TYR A 441 -18.11 10.04 -5.98
C TYR A 441 -19.42 9.74 -6.73
N ILE A 442 -19.85 10.64 -7.61
CA ILE A 442 -21.07 10.45 -8.42
C ILE A 442 -20.84 9.46 -9.58
N GLN A 443 -19.61 9.41 -10.10
CA GLN A 443 -19.25 8.52 -11.22
C GLN A 443 -19.14 7.05 -10.80
N ALA A 444 -18.64 6.77 -9.60
CA ALA A 444 -18.53 5.43 -9.02
C ALA A 444 -19.90 4.84 -8.66
#